data_AF-A0A7X5F5T0-F1
#
_entry.id   AF-A0A7X5F5T0-F1
#
_cell.length_a   1.000
_cell.length_b   1.000
_cell.length_c   1.000
_cell.angle_alpha   90.00
_cell.angle_beta   90.00
_cell.angle_gamma   90.00
#
_symmetry.space_group_name_H-M   'P 1'
#
loop_
_entity.id
_entity.type
_entity.pdbx_description
1 polymer ?
#
loop_
_entity_poly.entity_id
_entity_poly.type
_entity_poly.pdbx_seq_one_letter_code
_entity_poly.pdbx_strand_id
1 'polypeptide(L)'
;MTVPGCRKHAWPLYSTARTRTGKPPADRRKTNGRRQVRHQGRQRMATRLTDNERAAALAELTGWSLVEGREAITRRFVFADFTAAFGFMTRVALMAEKMDHHPEWTNVYRTVDITLATHDAGGLTGLDVKLARKVDRAATAAGAD
;
A
#
# COMPACT_ATOMS: atom_id res chain seq x y z
N MET A 1 -42.78 28.37 -22.72
CA MET A 1 -42.91 27.03 -23.34
C MET A 1 -41.69 26.23 -22.90
N THR A 2 -41.78 25.61 -21.72
CA THR A 2 -41.85 24.15 -21.48
C THR A 2 -40.48 23.46 -21.52
N VAL A 3 -39.99 23.15 -20.33
CA VAL A 3 -38.86 22.25 -20.05
C VAL A 3 -39.43 20.83 -19.92
N PRO A 4 -38.96 19.81 -20.67
CA PRO A 4 -39.19 18.41 -20.34
C PRO A 4 -37.94 17.89 -19.60
N GLY A 5 -37.97 17.28 -18.43
CA GLY A 5 -38.98 16.36 -17.91
C GLY A 5 -38.23 15.10 -17.44
N CYS A 6 -37.84 15.10 -16.17
CA CYS A 6 -37.16 14.03 -15.45
C CYS A 6 -37.95 12.70 -15.54
N ARG A 7 -37.32 11.60 -16.00
CA ARG A 7 -37.89 10.25 -15.88
C ARG A 7 -37.10 9.45 -14.85
N LYS A 8 -37.75 9.20 -13.72
CA LYS A 8 -37.31 8.29 -12.65
C LYS A 8 -37.71 6.87 -13.07
N HIS A 9 -36.76 5.93 -13.08
CA HIS A 9 -37.07 4.52 -13.26
C HIS A 9 -37.35 3.85 -11.91
N ALA A 10 -38.58 3.36 -11.79
CA ALA A 10 -39.10 2.62 -10.66
C ALA A 10 -38.69 1.13 -10.76
N TRP A 11 -38.28 0.56 -9.63
CA TRP A 11 -38.09 -0.88 -9.45
C TRP A 11 -39.36 -1.46 -8.79
N PRO A 12 -39.94 -2.58 -9.27
CA PRO A 12 -41.07 -3.20 -8.60
C PRO A 12 -40.64 -4.11 -7.44
N LEU A 13 -41.32 -3.95 -6.31
CA LEU A 13 -41.30 -4.78 -5.11
C LEU A 13 -42.46 -5.80 -5.10
N TYR A 14 -42.35 -6.78 -4.18
CA TYR A 14 -43.29 -7.81 -3.68
C TYR A 14 -43.28 -9.18 -4.40
N SER A 15 -43.05 -10.36 -3.79
CA SER A 15 -43.35 -10.98 -2.46
C SER A 15 -44.58 -11.92 -2.49
N THR A 16 -44.40 -13.21 -2.14
CA THR A 16 -45.29 -14.10 -1.34
C THR A 16 -44.53 -15.41 -0.99
N ALA A 17 -44.19 -15.72 0.27
CA ALA A 17 -44.86 -16.57 1.29
C ALA A 17 -45.13 -18.05 0.85
N ARG A 18 -44.94 -19.15 1.60
CA ARG A 18 -45.16 -19.41 3.05
C ARG A 18 -44.67 -20.84 3.50
N THR A 19 -44.12 -20.93 4.71
CA THR A 19 -44.05 -21.99 5.78
C THR A 19 -44.21 -23.52 5.54
N ARG A 20 -43.43 -24.37 6.27
CA ARG A 20 -43.86 -25.11 7.50
C ARG A 20 -42.76 -25.95 8.22
N THR A 21 -42.65 -25.71 9.53
CA THR A 21 -42.51 -26.64 10.68
C THR A 21 -41.46 -27.75 10.76
N GLY A 22 -40.64 -27.70 11.83
CA GLY A 22 -40.07 -28.87 12.53
C GLY A 22 -39.02 -28.50 13.60
N LYS A 23 -39.22 -28.86 14.87
CA LYS A 23 -38.27 -28.77 16.02
C LYS A 23 -38.56 -29.95 16.98
N PRO A 24 -37.65 -30.42 17.86
CA PRO A 24 -36.24 -30.86 17.75
C PRO A 24 -36.07 -32.33 18.24
N PRO A 25 -34.85 -32.80 18.58
CA PRO A 25 -34.62 -33.05 20.01
C PRO A 25 -33.27 -32.54 20.55
N ALA A 26 -33.08 -32.76 21.85
CA ALA A 26 -32.31 -31.98 22.80
C ALA A 26 -30.80 -32.27 22.91
N ASP A 27 -30.14 -31.25 23.47
CA ASP A 27 -29.01 -31.24 24.40
C ASP A 27 -27.86 -32.25 24.22
N ARG A 28 -26.72 -31.71 23.78
CA ARG A 28 -25.43 -32.08 24.36
C ARG A 28 -24.61 -30.83 24.62
N ARG A 29 -24.53 -30.44 25.90
CA ARG A 29 -23.38 -29.71 26.45
C ARG A 29 -22.10 -30.38 25.98
N LYS A 30 -21.35 -29.70 25.11
CA LYS A 30 -19.91 -29.93 24.95
C LYS A 30 -19.17 -28.71 25.48
N THR A 31 -18.20 -29.05 26.30
CA THR A 31 -17.40 -28.21 27.16
C THR A 31 -16.63 -27.15 26.39
N ASN A 32 -16.48 -26.01 27.04
CA ASN A 32 -15.68 -24.87 26.63
C ASN A 32 -14.21 -25.26 26.48
N GLY A 33 -13.83 -25.73 25.30
CA GLY A 33 -12.44 -25.76 24.87
C GLY A 33 -12.13 -24.45 24.18
N ARG A 34 -11.72 -23.42 24.94
CA ARG A 34 -11.01 -22.25 24.41
C ARG A 34 -9.76 -22.78 23.69
N ARG A 35 -9.91 -23.12 22.42
CA ARG A 35 -8.80 -23.32 21.51
C ARG A 35 -8.17 -21.94 21.42
N GLN A 36 -7.07 -21.73 22.15
CA GLN A 36 -6.20 -20.59 21.90
C GLN A 36 -5.94 -20.60 20.41
N VAL A 37 -6.57 -19.66 19.70
CA VAL A 37 -6.10 -19.25 18.39
C VAL A 37 -4.70 -18.79 18.69
N ARG A 38 -3.71 -19.61 18.34
CA ARG A 38 -2.33 -19.18 18.32
C ARG A 38 -2.35 -17.99 17.36
N HIS A 39 -2.30 -16.79 17.91
CA HIS A 39 -1.97 -15.58 17.18
C HIS A 39 -0.53 -15.77 16.69
N GLN A 40 -0.37 -16.53 15.61
CA GLN A 40 0.82 -16.47 14.79
C GLN A 40 0.82 -15.09 14.15
N GLY A 41 1.72 -14.23 14.60
CA GLY A 41 1.92 -12.92 14.01
C GLY A 41 2.09 -11.81 15.04
N ARG A 42 3.02 -11.95 15.99
CA ARG A 42 3.70 -10.77 16.51
C ARG A 42 4.35 -10.13 15.28
N GLN A 43 3.79 -9.02 14.81
CA GLN A 43 4.28 -8.32 13.62
C GLN A 43 5.80 -8.26 13.68
N ARG A 44 6.48 -8.77 12.66
CA ARG A 44 7.94 -8.71 12.57
C ARG A 44 8.28 -7.23 12.40
N MET A 45 8.59 -6.56 13.51
CA MET A 45 9.18 -5.22 13.48
C MET A 45 10.38 -5.27 12.53
N ALA A 46 10.38 -4.42 11.51
CA ALA A 46 11.50 -4.34 10.59
C ALA A 46 12.72 -3.80 11.34
N THR A 47 13.86 -4.47 11.22
CA THR A 47 15.11 -4.07 11.89
C THR A 47 15.76 -2.92 11.12
N ARG A 48 16.16 -1.86 11.84
CA ARG A 48 16.90 -0.73 11.29
C ARG A 48 18.26 -1.18 10.77
N LEU A 49 18.67 -0.63 9.64
CA LEU A 49 19.99 -0.84 9.06
C LEU A 49 21.08 -0.16 9.90
N THR A 50 22.16 -0.88 10.14
CA THR A 50 23.41 -0.33 10.68
C THR A 50 24.04 0.67 9.70
N ASP A 51 24.97 1.48 10.18
CA ASP A 51 25.64 2.50 9.36
C ASP A 51 26.35 1.87 8.14
N ASN A 52 26.99 0.72 8.33
CA ASN A 52 27.65 -0.03 7.26
C ASN A 52 26.63 -0.58 6.24
N GLU A 53 25.51 -1.11 6.70
CA GLU A 53 24.45 -1.61 5.81
C GLU A 53 23.78 -0.47 5.02
N ARG A 54 23.58 0.70 5.64
CA ARG A 54 23.09 1.89 4.94
C ARG A 54 24.07 2.35 3.87
N ALA A 55 25.36 2.44 4.20
CA ALA A 55 26.39 2.83 3.24
C ALA A 55 26.47 1.86 2.06
N ALA A 56 26.44 0.54 2.33
CA ALA A 56 26.43 -0.48 1.30
C ALA A 56 25.15 -0.42 0.44
N ALA A 57 23.98 -0.16 1.04
CA ALA A 57 22.74 -0.02 0.30
C ALA A 57 22.75 1.22 -0.61
N LEU A 58 23.26 2.35 -0.13
CA LEU A 58 23.33 3.60 -0.89
C LEU A 58 24.33 3.53 -2.04
N ALA A 59 25.42 2.79 -1.89
CA ALA A 59 26.37 2.55 -2.99
C ALA A 59 25.70 1.89 -4.22
N GLU A 60 24.64 1.11 -4.00
CA GLU A 60 23.90 0.39 -5.03
C GLU A 60 22.62 1.12 -5.51
N LEU A 61 22.26 2.23 -4.85
CA LEU A 61 21.04 3.00 -5.12
C LEU A 61 21.41 4.33 -5.78
N THR A 62 21.89 4.28 -7.02
CA THR A 62 22.30 5.46 -7.79
C THR A 62 21.19 6.52 -7.82
N GLY A 63 21.50 7.74 -7.39
CA GLY A 63 20.57 8.87 -7.35
C GLY A 63 19.75 9.00 -6.07
N TRP A 64 19.84 8.04 -5.14
CA TRP A 64 19.29 8.16 -3.80
C TRP A 64 20.31 8.79 -2.85
N SER A 65 19.83 9.63 -1.94
CA SER A 65 20.64 10.26 -0.89
C SER A 65 19.96 10.18 0.46
N LEU A 66 20.73 10.29 1.55
CA LEU A 66 20.16 10.47 2.88
C LEU A 66 19.45 11.83 2.97
N VAL A 67 18.36 11.86 3.75
CA VAL A 67 17.71 13.11 4.15
C VAL A 67 18.48 13.70 5.33
N GLU A 68 18.86 14.96 5.26
CA GLU A 68 19.56 15.63 6.36
C GLU A 68 18.70 15.64 7.63
N GLY A 69 19.29 15.21 8.75
CA GLY A 69 18.61 15.16 10.05
C GLY A 69 17.51 14.09 10.18
N ARG A 70 17.36 13.18 9.20
CA ARG A 70 16.32 12.15 9.21
C ARG A 70 16.84 10.80 8.73
N GLU A 71 16.43 9.73 9.40
CA GLU A 71 16.71 8.34 9.00
C GLU A 71 15.84 7.89 7.82
N ALA A 72 16.03 8.55 6.68
CA ALA A 72 15.29 8.34 5.45
C ALA A 72 16.21 8.52 4.24
N ILE A 73 15.79 7.95 3.11
CA ILE A 73 16.43 8.19 1.80
C ILE A 73 15.46 8.89 0.88
N THR A 74 15.98 9.77 0.03
CA THR A 74 15.18 10.50 -0.93
C THR A 74 15.78 10.45 -2.33
N ARG A 75 14.92 10.55 -3.33
CA ARG A 75 15.28 10.71 -4.73
C ARG A 75 14.21 11.51 -5.46
N ARG A 76 14.66 12.37 -6.38
CA ARG A 76 13.82 13.07 -7.35
C ARG A 76 13.80 12.31 -8.66
N PHE A 77 12.61 12.20 -9.26
CA PHE A 77 12.39 11.65 -10.60
C PHE A 77 11.71 12.71 -11.47
N VAL A 78 12.22 12.90 -12.68
CA VAL A 78 11.65 13.84 -13.66
C VAL A 78 11.23 13.05 -14.90
N PHE A 79 10.01 13.29 -15.37
CA PHE A 79 9.42 12.61 -16.52
C PHE A 79 9.16 13.57 -17.68
N ALA A 80 8.73 13.03 -18.82
CA ALA A 80 8.35 13.82 -19.99
C ALA A 80 7.16 14.75 -19.70
N ASP A 81 6.12 14.23 -19.03
CA ASP A 81 4.89 14.95 -18.69
C ASP A 81 4.22 14.38 -17.42
N PHE A 82 3.06 14.95 -17.06
CA PHE A 82 2.27 14.49 -15.92
C PHE A 82 1.73 13.07 -16.09
N THR A 83 1.35 12.66 -17.31
CA THR A 83 0.79 11.34 -17.57
C THR A 83 1.85 10.25 -17.34
N ALA A 84 3.08 10.48 -17.80
CA ALA A 84 4.21 9.62 -17.55
C ALA A 84 4.53 9.52 -16.05
N ALA A 85 4.57 10.66 -15.35
CA ALA A 85 4.79 10.70 -13.89
C ALA A 85 3.71 9.92 -13.12
N PHE A 86 2.43 10.15 -13.44
CA PHE A 86 1.31 9.48 -12.77
C PHE A 86 1.23 7.98 -13.10
N GLY A 87 1.60 7.59 -14.33
CA GLY A 87 1.75 6.18 -14.70
C GLY A 87 2.84 5.47 -13.90
N PHE A 88 3.98 6.14 -13.67
CA PHE A 88 5.02 5.67 -12.75
C PHE A 88 4.49 5.55 -11.31
N MET A 89 3.83 6.59 -10.78
CA MET A 89 3.28 6.58 -9.42
C MET A 89 2.28 5.43 -9.22
N THR A 90 1.43 5.17 -10.21
CA THR A 90 0.48 4.05 -10.18
C THR A 90 1.19 2.70 -10.02
N ARG A 91 2.28 2.47 -10.74
CA ARG A 91 3.09 1.24 -10.61
C ARG A 91 3.73 1.14 -9.22
N VAL A 92 4.28 2.24 -8.71
CA VAL A 92 4.87 2.28 -7.37
C VAL A 92 3.82 1.99 -6.30
N ALA A 93 2.61 2.56 -6.40
CA ALA A 93 1.52 2.32 -5.46
C ALA A 93 1.14 0.83 -5.37
N LEU A 94 1.04 0.13 -6.51
CA LEU A 94 0.78 -1.33 -6.52
C LEU A 94 1.89 -2.14 -5.85
N MET A 95 3.15 -1.71 -6.02
CA MET A 95 4.30 -2.38 -5.39
C MET A 95 4.38 -2.12 -3.89
N ALA A 96 4.12 -0.89 -3.48
CA ALA A 96 4.06 -0.45 -2.10
C ALA A 96 2.96 -1.20 -1.33
N GLU A 97 1.75 -1.28 -1.89
CA GLU A 97 0.63 -1.99 -1.29
C GLU A 97 0.92 -3.48 -1.12
N LYS A 98 1.49 -4.13 -2.14
CA LYS A 98 1.91 -5.54 -2.05
C LYS A 98 2.97 -5.77 -0.97
N MET A 99 3.78 -4.76 -0.67
CA MET A 99 4.82 -4.82 0.35
C MET A 99 4.34 -4.43 1.74
N ASP A 100 3.13 -3.87 1.86
CA ASP A 100 2.66 -3.17 3.06
C ASP A 100 3.70 -2.13 3.55
N HIS A 101 4.26 -1.38 2.59
CA HIS A 101 5.31 -0.39 2.84
C HIS A 101 5.16 0.76 1.85
N HIS A 102 4.68 1.91 2.33
CA HIS A 102 4.30 3.04 1.48
C HIS A 102 5.37 4.14 1.46
N PRO A 103 5.60 4.78 0.30
CA PRO A 103 6.47 5.94 0.21
C PRO A 103 5.80 7.19 0.80
N GLU A 104 6.61 8.13 1.25
CA GLU A 104 6.23 9.54 1.29
C GLU A 104 6.61 10.16 -0.05
N TRP A 105 5.73 10.93 -0.67
CA TRP A 105 6.06 11.61 -1.92
C TRP A 105 5.37 12.95 -2.11
N THR A 106 5.93 13.77 -2.99
CA THR A 106 5.26 14.94 -3.56
C THR A 106 5.32 14.84 -5.08
N ASN A 107 4.23 15.18 -5.75
CA ASN A 107 4.18 15.26 -7.21
C ASN A 107 3.79 16.67 -7.65
N VAL A 108 4.62 17.27 -8.50
CA VAL A 108 4.35 18.56 -9.15
C VAL A 108 4.56 18.37 -10.64
N TYR A 109 3.45 18.30 -11.38
CA TYR A 109 3.44 18.03 -12.82
C TYR A 109 4.27 16.77 -13.17
N ARG A 110 5.39 16.94 -13.88
CA ARG A 110 6.26 15.86 -14.34
C ARG A 110 7.33 15.43 -13.32
N THR A 111 7.35 16.02 -12.13
CA THR A 111 8.36 15.73 -11.11
C THR A 111 7.74 14.99 -9.94
N VAL A 112 8.39 13.92 -9.48
CA VAL A 112 8.02 13.16 -8.29
C VAL A 112 9.23 13.08 -7.37
N ASP A 113 9.12 13.69 -6.20
CA ASP A 113 10.10 13.54 -5.12
C ASP A 113 9.62 12.45 -4.17
N ILE A 114 10.44 11.42 -3.96
CA ILE A 114 10.12 10.28 -3.09
C ILE A 114 11.04 10.29 -1.89
N THR A 115 10.49 10.04 -0.71
CA THR A 115 11.20 9.79 0.54
C THR A 115 10.75 8.44 1.11
N LEU A 116 11.71 7.60 1.50
CA LEU A 116 11.46 6.28 2.07
C LEU A 116 12.06 6.20 3.48
N ALA A 117 11.23 5.77 4.43
CA ALA A 117 11.62 5.42 5.78
C ALA A 117 10.61 4.40 6.35
N THR A 118 11.04 3.58 7.30
CA THR A 118 10.13 2.70 8.03
C THR A 118 9.76 3.34 9.36
N HIS A 119 8.54 3.90 9.43
CA HIS A 119 8.05 4.64 10.60
C HIS A 119 8.14 3.83 11.90
N ASP A 120 7.67 2.59 11.89
CA ASP A 120 7.62 1.72 13.09
C ASP A 120 9.00 1.30 13.61
N ALA A 121 10.02 1.35 12.75
CA ALA A 121 11.40 1.05 13.11
C ALA A 121 12.20 2.31 13.52
N GLY A 122 11.60 3.50 13.40
CA GLY A 122 12.28 4.77 13.65
C GLY A 122 13.46 5.03 12.69
N GLY A 123 13.45 4.46 11.49
CA GLY A 123 14.51 4.70 10.50
C GLY A 123 14.51 3.77 9.29
N LEU A 124 15.62 3.77 8.56
CA LEU A 124 15.80 2.96 7.36
C LEU A 124 15.89 1.48 7.68
N THR A 125 15.15 0.66 6.95
CA THR A 125 15.19 -0.80 7.03
C THR A 125 15.43 -1.41 5.65
N GLY A 126 15.54 -2.73 5.62
CA GLY A 126 15.58 -3.46 4.35
C GLY A 126 14.31 -3.30 3.50
N LEU A 127 13.18 -2.85 4.06
CA LEU A 127 11.96 -2.56 3.28
C LEU A 127 12.15 -1.34 2.39
N ASP A 128 12.75 -0.28 2.93
CA ASP A 128 13.06 0.95 2.21
C ASP A 128 13.98 0.68 1.01
N VAL A 129 15.05 -0.08 1.24
CA VAL A 129 16.00 -0.46 0.18
C VAL A 129 15.32 -1.32 -0.89
N LYS A 130 14.45 -2.26 -0.49
CA LYS A 130 13.71 -3.11 -1.45
C LYS A 130 12.73 -2.29 -2.29
N LEU A 131 12.03 -1.32 -1.68
CA LEU A 131 11.11 -0.46 -2.38
C LEU A 131 11.88 0.49 -3.31
N ALA A 132 12.98 1.09 -2.86
CA ALA A 132 13.85 1.94 -3.69
C ALA A 132 14.27 1.25 -5.00
N ARG A 133 14.74 -0.01 -4.91
CA ARG A 133 15.10 -0.80 -6.11
C ARG A 133 13.92 -1.08 -7.04
N LYS A 134 12.70 -1.21 -6.50
CA LYS A 134 11.49 -1.40 -7.30
C LYS A 134 11.07 -0.11 -7.98
N VAL A 135 11.17 1.01 -7.26
CA VAL A 135 10.94 2.36 -7.75
C VAL A 135 11.90 2.67 -8.91
N ASP A 136 13.20 2.41 -8.75
CA ASP A 136 14.18 2.64 -9.82
C ASP A 136 13.84 1.88 -11.10
N ARG A 137 13.49 0.59 -10.99
CA ARG A 137 13.04 -0.20 -12.15
C ARG A 137 11.77 0.38 -12.81
N ALA A 138 10.82 0.84 -12.00
CA ALA A 138 9.60 1.46 -12.50
C ALA A 138 9.88 2.79 -13.21
N ALA A 139 10.83 3.57 -12.68
CA ALA A 139 11.27 4.84 -13.23
C ALA A 139 11.99 4.65 -14.58
N THR A 140 12.92 3.70 -14.67
CA THR A 140 13.57 3.34 -15.94
C THR A 140 12.54 2.93 -17.00
N ALA A 141 11.56 2.10 -16.63
CA ALA A 141 10.49 1.67 -17.53
C ALA A 141 9.50 2.79 -17.91
N ALA A 142 9.52 3.91 -17.21
CA ALA A 142 8.70 5.09 -17.47
C ALA A 142 9.49 6.25 -18.12
N GLY A 143 10.79 6.06 -18.38
CA GLY A 143 11.65 7.08 -19.00
C GLY A 143 11.93 8.26 -18.09
N ALA A 144 12.18 8.01 -16.79
CA ALA A 144 12.65 9.06 -15.90
C ALA A 144 14.11 9.45 -16.21
N ASP A 145 14.40 10.74 -16.17
CA ASP A 145 15.75 11.32 -16.22
C ASP A 145 16.47 11.23 -14.86
#